data_AF-A0A8H5JA73-F1
#
_entry.id   AF-A0A8H5JA73-F1
#
_cell.length_a   1.000
_cell.length_b   1.000
_cell.length_c   1.000
_cell.angle_alpha   90.00
_cell.angle_beta   90.00
_cell.angle_gamma   90.00
#
_symmetry.space_group_name_H-M   'P 1'
#
loop_
_entity.id
_entity.type
_entity.pdbx_description
1 polymer ?
#
loop_
_entity_poly.entity_id
_entity_poly.type
_entity_poly.pdbx_seq_one_letter_code
_entity_poly.pdbx_strand_id
1 'polypeptide(L)'
;MVYLPPDQRGDCLKCYLTTPFTDDELKAFKSAFELGAYYKSAPMMQIIIMHAPDDYLGKSHQYMRAKETEAGNTDPFIVVDEEAKSRRAVWYIDQFAEEDQVEDGTAESTDVVMKILIQTEGLAINHINYAIANSSIEEDLDNCSVELPLTNDFYQPDPQDCGGPDFEYEQPQQDVWVIAEPGEFKRAPILSL
;
A
#
# COMPACT_ATOMS: atom_id res chain seq x y z
N MET A 1 -5.32 16.47 -28.41
CA MET A 1 -5.06 16.94 -27.03
C MET A 1 -4.63 15.71 -26.22
N VAL A 2 -3.65 15.79 -25.30
CA VAL A 2 -3.41 14.65 -24.38
C VAL A 2 -4.38 14.82 -23.23
N TYR A 3 -5.46 14.06 -23.25
CA TYR A 3 -6.37 13.98 -22.12
C TYR A 3 -5.79 12.98 -21.11
N LEU A 4 -5.13 13.51 -20.08
CA LEU A 4 -4.96 12.77 -18.83
C LEU A 4 -6.29 12.88 -18.11
N PRO A 5 -6.99 11.77 -17.82
CA PRO A 5 -8.25 11.85 -17.10
C PRO A 5 -8.04 12.61 -15.78
N PRO A 6 -8.77 13.71 -15.53
CA PRO A 6 -8.84 14.25 -14.20
C PRO A 6 -9.47 13.15 -13.33
N ASP A 7 -8.82 12.84 -12.21
CA ASP A 7 -9.17 11.79 -11.23
C ASP A 7 -8.45 10.43 -11.33
N GLN A 8 -7.40 10.26 -12.15
CA GLN A 8 -6.45 9.14 -11.96
C GLN A 8 -5.44 9.39 -10.82
N ARG A 9 -5.89 10.02 -9.74
CA ARG A 9 -5.11 10.09 -8.51
C ARG A 9 -5.58 8.93 -7.66
N GLY A 10 -4.76 7.88 -7.57
CA GLY A 10 -5.03 6.78 -6.66
C GLY A 10 -5.22 7.27 -5.23
N ASP A 11 -5.80 6.40 -4.40
CA ASP A 11 -6.15 6.69 -3.01
C ASP A 11 -5.01 7.33 -2.24
N CYS A 12 -5.35 8.23 -1.32
CA CYS A 12 -4.39 9.01 -0.55
C CYS A 12 -4.46 8.62 0.92
N LEU A 13 -3.55 7.72 1.34
CA LEU A 13 -3.56 7.16 2.69
C LEU A 13 -2.67 7.95 3.65
N LYS A 14 -3.02 7.94 4.94
CA LYS A 14 -2.14 8.45 5.99
C LYS A 14 -0.94 7.53 6.16
N CYS A 15 0.22 8.12 6.40
CA CYS A 15 1.47 7.40 6.64
C CYS A 15 2.16 7.98 7.88
N TYR A 16 2.13 7.22 8.96
CA TYR A 16 2.63 7.62 10.27
C TYR A 16 4.07 7.17 10.48
N LEU A 17 4.96 8.14 10.70
CA LEU A 17 6.32 7.89 11.18
C LEU A 17 6.28 7.71 12.69
N THR A 18 6.56 6.49 13.19
CA THR A 18 6.53 6.15 14.62
C THR A 18 7.92 6.07 15.26
N THR A 19 8.97 6.16 14.45
CA THR A 19 10.37 6.23 14.88
C THR A 19 11.07 7.42 14.23
N PRO A 20 12.13 8.00 14.82
CA PRO A 20 12.92 9.04 14.16
C PRO A 20 13.58 8.52 12.88
N PHE A 21 13.54 9.34 11.82
CA PHE A 21 14.25 9.10 10.57
C PHE A 21 15.28 10.21 10.35
N THR A 22 16.45 9.84 9.84
CA THR A 22 17.35 10.79 9.20
C THR A 22 16.80 11.19 7.83
N ASP A 23 17.27 12.32 7.30
CA ASP A 23 16.86 12.79 5.97
C ASP A 23 17.16 11.76 4.87
N ASP A 24 18.29 11.05 4.98
CA ASP A 24 18.69 10.03 4.01
C ASP A 24 17.81 8.78 4.07
N GLU A 25 17.46 8.32 5.28
CA GLU A 25 16.53 7.19 5.46
C GLU A 25 15.13 7.53 4.95
N LEU A 26 14.64 8.74 5.26
CA LEU A 26 13.33 9.19 4.78
C LEU A 26 13.31 9.33 3.26
N LYS A 27 14.40 9.82 2.68
CA LYS A 27 14.57 9.90 1.22
C LYS A 27 14.61 8.52 0.57
N ALA A 28 15.26 7.53 1.20
CA ALA A 28 15.29 6.17 0.71
C ALA A 28 13.88 5.54 0.72
N PHE A 29 13.16 5.66 1.84
CA PHE A 29 11.76 5.23 1.96
C PHE A 29 10.89 5.85 0.87
N LYS A 30 10.94 7.18 0.74
CA LYS A 30 10.18 7.92 -0.28
C LYS A 30 10.51 7.44 -1.70
N SER A 31 11.79 7.23 -2.00
CA SER A 31 12.21 6.80 -3.34
C SER A 31 11.71 5.39 -3.68
N ALA A 32 11.74 4.46 -2.72
CA ALA A 32 11.20 3.12 -2.91
C ALA A 32 9.67 3.15 -3.13
N PHE A 33 8.95 3.94 -2.33
CA PHE A 33 7.51 4.11 -2.52
C PHE A 33 7.19 4.73 -3.88
N GLU A 34 7.88 5.79 -4.29
CA GLU A 34 7.65 6.45 -5.59
C GLU A 34 7.94 5.55 -6.79
N LEU A 35 8.92 4.65 -6.66
CA LEU A 35 9.23 3.64 -7.67
C LEU A 35 8.03 2.73 -7.89
N GLY A 36 7.56 2.09 -6.82
CA GLY A 36 6.47 1.12 -6.87
C GLY A 36 5.08 1.72 -7.10
N ALA A 37 4.86 2.95 -6.67
CA ALA A 37 3.60 3.67 -6.89
C ALA A 37 3.45 4.24 -8.31
N TYR A 38 4.44 4.06 -9.19
CA TYR A 38 4.47 4.63 -10.55
C TYR A 38 4.29 6.15 -10.57
N TYR A 39 4.96 6.86 -9.66
CA TYR A 39 4.77 8.29 -9.44
C TYR A 39 4.91 9.18 -10.70
N LYS A 40 5.71 8.75 -11.68
CA LYS A 40 5.98 9.51 -12.92
C LYS A 40 4.92 9.32 -14.02
N SER A 41 4.04 8.32 -13.91
CA SER A 41 3.19 7.84 -15.01
C SER A 41 1.78 7.51 -14.50
N ALA A 42 1.16 8.45 -13.78
CA ALA A 42 -0.11 8.31 -13.05
C ALA A 42 0.02 7.44 -11.78
N PRO A 43 0.26 8.05 -10.60
CA PRO A 43 0.48 7.29 -9.38
C PRO A 43 -0.74 6.45 -9.00
N MET A 44 -0.48 5.16 -8.76
CA MET A 44 -1.46 4.16 -8.28
C MET A 44 -2.00 4.46 -6.88
N MET A 45 -1.20 5.12 -6.06
CA MET A 45 -1.50 5.45 -4.68
C MET A 45 -0.67 6.66 -4.27
N GLN A 46 -1.18 7.44 -3.32
CA GLN A 46 -0.47 8.52 -2.65
C GLN A 46 -0.42 8.27 -1.14
N ILE A 47 0.61 8.81 -0.49
CA ILE A 47 0.70 8.81 0.98
C ILE A 47 0.93 10.22 1.50
N ILE A 48 0.31 10.53 2.64
CA ILE A 48 0.59 11.73 3.42
C ILE A 48 1.49 11.33 4.58
N ILE A 49 2.80 11.54 4.41
CA ILE A 49 3.79 11.27 5.45
C ILE A 49 3.66 12.32 6.55
N MET A 50 3.45 11.86 7.78
CA MET A 50 3.34 12.70 8.96
C MET A 50 3.96 12.02 10.17
N HIS A 51 4.44 12.82 11.12
CA HIS A 51 4.78 12.29 12.43
C HIS A 51 3.51 11.70 13.08
N ALA A 52 3.66 10.52 13.66
CA ALA A 52 2.59 9.95 14.46
C ALA A 52 2.27 10.90 15.63
N PRO A 53 0.99 11.04 16.01
CA PRO A 53 0.61 11.65 17.28
C PRO A 53 1.42 11.09 18.45
N ASP A 54 1.77 11.93 19.43
CA ASP A 54 2.62 11.53 20.56
C ASP A 54 2.04 10.32 21.34
N ASP A 55 0.72 10.18 21.37
CA ASP A 55 0.04 9.07 22.04
C ASP A 55 0.14 7.75 21.29
N TYR A 56 0.50 7.75 20.00
CA TYR A 56 0.73 6.55 19.20
C TYR A 56 2.15 5.98 19.38
N LEU A 57 3.10 6.79 19.84
CA LEU A 57 4.50 6.37 19.95
C LEU A 57 4.66 5.20 20.95
N GLY A 58 5.25 4.10 20.47
CA GLY A 58 5.45 2.87 21.26
C GLY A 58 4.16 2.10 21.56
N LYS A 59 3.04 2.41 20.89
CA LYS A 59 1.79 1.67 21.02
C LYS A 59 1.68 0.57 19.97
N SER A 60 0.77 -0.37 20.22
CA SER A 60 0.45 -1.43 19.27
C SER A 60 -0.33 -0.89 18.07
N HIS A 61 -0.24 -1.56 16.93
CA HIS A 61 -1.08 -1.24 15.76
C HIS A 61 -2.57 -1.35 16.08
N GLN A 62 -2.95 -2.27 16.98
CA GLN A 62 -4.30 -2.39 17.53
C GLN A 62 -4.78 -1.10 18.19
N TYR A 63 -3.94 -0.50 19.05
CA TYR A 63 -4.25 0.76 19.71
C TYR A 63 -4.40 1.90 18.69
N MET A 64 -3.48 1.99 17.72
CA MET A 64 -3.53 3.01 16.68
C MET A 64 -4.80 2.90 15.83
N ARG A 65 -5.17 1.67 15.41
CA ARG A 65 -6.39 1.43 14.66
C ARG A 65 -7.63 1.80 15.47
N ALA A 66 -7.70 1.41 16.75
CA ALA A 66 -8.81 1.79 17.63
C ALA A 66 -8.96 3.32 17.71
N LYS A 67 -7.85 4.06 17.85
CA LYS A 67 -7.87 5.53 17.91
C LYS A 67 -8.33 6.18 16.61
N GLU A 68 -7.88 5.67 15.47
CA GLU A 68 -8.38 6.14 14.17
C GLU A 68 -9.89 5.85 14.01
N THR A 69 -10.35 4.66 14.42
CA THR A 69 -11.77 4.28 14.39
C THR A 69 -12.61 5.17 15.31
N GLU A 70 -12.15 5.44 16.54
CA GLU A 70 -12.79 6.39 17.47
C GLU A 70 -12.90 7.80 16.88
N ALA A 71 -11.91 8.20 16.07
CA ALA A 71 -11.90 9.48 15.35
C ALA A 71 -12.75 9.46 14.07
N GLY A 72 -13.39 8.33 13.74
CA GLY A 72 -14.22 8.17 12.54
C GLY A 72 -13.44 7.91 11.24
N ASN A 73 -12.14 7.64 11.33
CA ASN A 73 -11.32 7.27 10.17
C ASN A 73 -11.34 5.75 10.01
N THR A 74 -11.99 5.28 8.96
CA THR A 74 -12.09 3.85 8.63
C THR A 74 -11.10 3.42 7.56
N ASP A 75 -10.53 4.36 6.82
CA ASP A 75 -9.56 4.06 5.76
C ASP A 75 -8.31 3.37 6.34
N PRO A 76 -7.67 2.50 5.54
CA PRO A 76 -6.38 1.92 5.89
C PRO A 76 -5.32 3.01 6.05
N PHE A 77 -4.30 2.74 6.85
CA PHE A 77 -3.16 3.64 7.03
C PHE A 77 -1.85 2.88 7.14
N ILE A 78 -0.76 3.59 6.91
CA ILE A 78 0.59 3.04 6.88
C ILE A 78 1.32 3.41 8.16
N VAL A 79 2.06 2.46 8.72
CA VAL A 79 2.98 2.70 9.83
C VAL A 79 4.41 2.44 9.35
N VAL A 80 5.25 3.45 9.51
CA VAL A 80 6.67 3.41 9.17
C VAL A 80 7.47 3.41 10.47
N ASP A 81 7.98 2.23 10.82
CA ASP A 81 8.77 1.96 12.01
C ASP A 81 10.20 1.49 11.64
N GLU A 82 10.85 0.72 12.51
CA GLU A 82 12.20 0.19 12.26
C GLU A 82 12.26 -0.87 11.14
N GLU A 83 11.12 -1.47 10.75
CA GLU A 83 11.05 -2.40 9.62
C GLU A 83 11.37 -1.68 8.30
N ALA A 84 11.01 -0.40 8.18
CA ALA A 84 11.30 0.39 6.99
C ALA A 84 12.79 0.66 6.82
N LYS A 85 13.55 0.67 7.92
CA LYS A 85 15.01 0.84 7.90
C LYS A 85 15.75 -0.47 7.66
N SER A 86 15.30 -1.52 8.34
CA SER A 86 16.01 -2.82 8.37
C SER A 86 15.61 -3.75 7.23
N ARG A 87 14.32 -3.78 6.89
CA ARG A 87 13.73 -4.69 5.90
C ARG A 87 13.10 -3.97 4.71
N ARG A 88 13.20 -2.64 4.66
CA ARG A 88 12.61 -1.78 3.62
C ARG A 88 11.11 -2.02 3.46
N ALA A 89 10.45 -2.34 4.57
CA ALA A 89 9.05 -2.71 4.58
C ALA A 89 8.25 -1.82 5.53
N VAL A 90 6.95 -1.67 5.27
CA VAL A 90 6.04 -0.87 6.08
C VAL A 90 4.83 -1.69 6.44
N TRP A 91 4.24 -1.37 7.60
CA TRP A 91 3.00 -2.01 8.00
C TRP A 91 1.83 -1.30 7.33
N TYR A 92 1.04 -2.07 6.58
CA TYR A 92 -0.28 -1.70 6.15
C TYR A 92 -1.27 -2.11 7.23
N ILE A 93 -2.00 -1.14 7.80
CA ILE A 93 -2.99 -1.35 8.86
C ILE A 93 -4.38 -1.11 8.28
N ASP A 94 -5.20 -2.16 8.23
CA ASP A 94 -6.52 -2.11 7.64
C ASP A 94 -7.60 -1.94 8.71
N GLN A 95 -8.42 -2.96 8.94
CA GLN A 95 -9.52 -2.96 9.90
C GLN A 95 -9.33 -4.01 11.01
N PHE A 96 -10.20 -3.95 12.01
CA PHE A 96 -10.35 -5.07 12.94
C PHE A 96 -11.00 -6.26 12.24
N ALA A 97 -10.68 -7.47 12.69
CA ALA A 97 -11.25 -8.69 12.14
C ALA A 97 -12.77 -8.73 12.31
N GLU A 98 -13.45 -9.18 11.27
CA GLU A 98 -14.90 -9.38 11.24
C GLU A 98 -15.30 -10.73 11.85
N GLU A 99 -16.60 -10.92 12.14
CA GLU A 99 -17.11 -12.14 12.79
C GLU A 99 -16.85 -13.39 11.94
N ASP A 100 -16.98 -13.29 10.61
CA ASP A 100 -16.72 -14.38 9.67
C ASP A 100 -15.25 -14.82 9.68
N GLN A 101 -14.32 -13.87 9.75
CA GLN A 101 -12.88 -14.14 9.87
C GLN A 101 -12.53 -14.87 11.18
N VAL A 102 -13.32 -14.68 12.24
CA VAL A 102 -13.17 -15.45 13.49
C VAL A 102 -13.77 -16.85 13.35
N GLU A 103 -14.95 -16.95 12.72
CA GLU A 103 -15.64 -18.23 12.50
C GLU A 103 -14.85 -19.18 11.60
N ASP A 104 -14.19 -18.66 10.56
CA ASP A 104 -13.39 -19.44 9.62
C ASP A 104 -11.96 -19.71 10.12
N GLY A 105 -11.59 -19.19 11.28
CA GLY A 105 -10.29 -19.43 11.92
C GLY A 105 -9.15 -18.58 11.39
N THR A 106 -9.45 -17.53 10.62
CA THR A 106 -8.48 -16.52 10.17
C THR A 106 -7.94 -15.70 11.33
N ALA A 107 -8.80 -15.27 12.25
CA ALA A 107 -8.42 -14.46 13.41
C ALA A 107 -8.87 -15.09 14.72
N GLU A 108 -8.11 -14.94 15.80
CA GLU A 108 -8.48 -15.53 17.09
C GLU A 108 -9.70 -14.83 17.73
N SER A 109 -9.95 -13.57 17.35
CA SER A 109 -11.06 -12.74 17.82
C SER A 109 -11.25 -11.50 16.95
N THR A 110 -12.38 -10.81 17.11
CA THR A 110 -12.66 -9.52 16.45
C THR A 110 -11.79 -8.37 16.96
N ASP A 111 -10.99 -8.60 18.01
CA ASP A 111 -10.03 -7.61 18.53
C ASP A 111 -8.70 -7.63 17.77
N VAL A 112 -8.49 -8.60 16.88
CA VAL A 112 -7.31 -8.70 16.01
C VAL A 112 -7.39 -7.64 14.93
N VAL A 113 -6.30 -6.91 14.71
CA VAL A 113 -6.20 -6.01 13.55
C VAL A 113 -5.62 -6.74 12.36
N MET A 114 -6.33 -6.69 11.24
CA MET A 114 -5.85 -7.10 9.94
C MET A 114 -4.77 -6.13 9.51
N LYS A 115 -3.54 -6.63 9.47
CA LYS A 115 -2.35 -5.88 9.10
C LYS A 115 -1.39 -6.80 8.38
N ILE A 116 -0.51 -6.23 7.57
CA ILE A 116 0.53 -6.97 6.87
C ILE A 116 1.77 -6.09 6.71
N LEU A 117 2.94 -6.70 6.81
CA LEU A 117 4.20 -6.04 6.52
C LEU A 117 4.50 -6.18 5.03
N ILE A 118 4.62 -5.06 4.31
CA ILE A 118 4.76 -5.04 2.85
C ILE A 118 6.07 -4.35 2.49
N GLN A 119 6.83 -4.90 1.53
CA GLN A 119 7.94 -4.17 0.93
C GLN A 119 7.47 -2.82 0.40
N THR A 120 8.24 -1.76 0.65
CA THR A 120 7.78 -0.37 0.43
C THR A 120 7.36 -0.12 -1.03
N GLU A 121 8.03 -0.73 -1.99
CA GLU A 121 7.70 -0.67 -3.42
C GLU A 121 6.44 -1.47 -3.80
N GLY A 122 6.16 -2.58 -3.11
CA GLY A 122 4.94 -3.37 -3.31
C GLY A 122 3.68 -2.72 -2.74
N LEU A 123 3.80 -1.67 -1.93
CA LEU A 123 2.68 -1.11 -1.16
C LEU A 123 1.49 -0.70 -2.01
N ALA A 124 1.74 0.04 -3.09
CA ALA A 124 0.67 0.60 -3.93
C ALA A 124 -0.13 -0.48 -4.66
N ILE A 125 0.54 -1.53 -5.16
CA ILE A 125 -0.13 -2.64 -5.86
C ILE A 125 -0.96 -3.46 -4.86
N ASN A 126 -0.40 -3.79 -3.69
CA ASN A 126 -1.14 -4.53 -2.66
C ASN A 126 -2.40 -3.76 -2.23
N HIS A 127 -2.27 -2.45 -1.97
CA HIS A 127 -3.42 -1.62 -1.62
C HIS A 127 -4.54 -1.68 -2.69
N ILE A 128 -4.20 -1.53 -3.97
CA ILE A 128 -5.18 -1.64 -5.06
C ILE A 128 -5.84 -3.02 -5.06
N ASN A 129 -5.04 -4.09 -4.93
CA ASN A 129 -5.57 -5.45 -4.94
C ASN A 129 -6.55 -5.69 -3.79
N TYR A 130 -6.26 -5.19 -2.59
CA TYR A 130 -7.18 -5.27 -1.45
C TYR A 130 -8.44 -4.43 -1.68
N ALA A 131 -8.28 -3.19 -2.18
CA ALA A 131 -9.38 -2.27 -2.40
C ALA A 131 -10.40 -2.75 -3.45
N ILE A 132 -9.97 -3.55 -4.45
CA ILE A 132 -10.85 -4.14 -5.47
C ILE A 132 -11.19 -5.61 -5.20
N ALA A 133 -10.78 -6.16 -4.05
CA ALA A 133 -10.92 -7.57 -3.69
C ALA A 133 -10.34 -8.55 -4.73
N ASN A 134 -9.22 -8.18 -5.34
CA ASN A 134 -8.43 -9.07 -6.20
C ASN A 134 -7.53 -10.02 -5.39
N SER A 135 -7.13 -9.61 -4.18
CA SER A 135 -6.53 -10.46 -3.14
C SER A 135 -6.99 -9.99 -1.75
N SER A 136 -6.62 -10.72 -0.71
CA SER A 136 -6.89 -10.34 0.69
C SER A 136 -5.62 -10.33 1.53
N ILE A 137 -5.65 -9.59 2.64
CA ILE A 137 -4.55 -9.60 3.64
C ILE A 137 -4.31 -11.01 4.18
N GLU A 138 -5.37 -11.78 4.40
CA GLU A 138 -5.28 -13.17 4.87
C GLU A 138 -4.52 -14.07 3.90
N GLU A 139 -4.89 -14.04 2.61
CA GLU A 139 -4.22 -14.83 1.57
C GLU A 139 -2.73 -14.50 1.50
N ASP A 140 -2.41 -13.21 1.57
CA ASP A 140 -1.02 -12.76 1.52
C ASP A 140 -0.23 -13.07 2.79
N LEU A 141 -0.87 -13.09 3.96
CA LEU A 141 -0.24 -13.52 5.21
C LEU A 141 0.09 -15.02 5.19
N ASP A 142 -0.78 -15.86 4.62
CA ASP A 142 -0.50 -17.29 4.41
C ASP A 142 0.71 -17.47 3.46
N ASN A 143 0.75 -16.71 2.37
CA ASN A 143 1.90 -16.67 1.45
C ASN A 143 3.19 -16.18 2.14
N CYS A 144 3.08 -15.33 3.17
CA CYS A 144 4.19 -14.87 4.00
C CYS A 144 4.53 -15.81 5.17
N SER A 145 3.98 -17.03 5.20
CA SER A 145 4.21 -18.03 6.25
C SER A 145 3.79 -17.59 7.66
N VAL A 146 2.72 -16.79 7.76
CA VAL A 146 2.11 -16.43 9.05
C VAL A 146 1.13 -17.52 9.45
N GLU A 147 1.25 -18.02 10.68
CA GLU A 147 0.34 -19.04 11.20
C GLU A 147 -1.02 -18.46 11.58
N LEU A 148 -2.09 -19.18 11.23
CA LEU A 148 -3.47 -18.88 11.62
C LEU A 148 -3.90 -19.73 12.83
N PRO A 149 -4.82 -19.24 13.69
CA PRO A 149 -5.47 -17.93 13.62
C PRO A 149 -4.51 -16.79 13.96
N LEU A 150 -4.72 -15.63 13.32
CA LEU A 150 -3.96 -14.41 13.58
C LEU A 150 -4.18 -13.93 15.02
N THR A 151 -3.08 -13.50 15.64
CA THR A 151 -3.05 -12.77 16.92
C THR A 151 -2.51 -11.36 16.68
N ASN A 152 -2.74 -10.41 17.58
CA ASN A 152 -2.20 -9.04 17.37
C ASN A 152 -0.66 -8.96 17.37
N ASP A 153 0.02 -9.98 17.89
CA ASP A 153 1.47 -10.07 18.04
C ASP A 153 2.13 -11.10 17.11
N PHE A 154 1.41 -11.55 16.05
CA PHE A 154 1.99 -12.45 15.07
C PHE A 154 3.31 -11.91 14.50
N TYR A 155 4.21 -12.84 14.20
CA TYR A 155 5.46 -12.54 13.50
C TYR A 155 5.30 -12.85 12.02
N GLN A 156 5.72 -11.93 11.16
CA GLN A 156 5.76 -12.13 9.71
C GLN A 156 7.20 -12.30 9.23
N PRO A 157 7.63 -13.53 8.91
CA PRO A 157 9.01 -13.83 8.51
C PRO A 157 9.48 -13.01 7.31
N ASP A 158 8.65 -12.93 6.27
CA ASP A 158 9.00 -12.31 5.01
C ASP A 158 7.99 -11.19 4.70
N PRO A 159 8.45 -9.96 4.37
CA PRO A 159 7.54 -8.92 3.93
C PRO A 159 6.89 -9.30 2.60
N GLN A 160 5.59 -9.01 2.45
CA GLN A 160 4.88 -9.20 1.18
C GLN A 160 5.50 -8.32 0.09
N ASP A 161 5.85 -8.93 -1.03
CA ASP A 161 6.55 -8.30 -2.15
C ASP A 161 5.72 -8.26 -3.44
N CYS A 162 4.45 -8.70 -3.38
CA CYS A 162 3.55 -8.78 -4.53
C CYS A 162 4.05 -9.73 -5.65
N GLY A 163 4.80 -10.77 -5.29
CA GLY A 163 5.39 -11.70 -6.25
C GLY A 163 6.68 -11.17 -6.92
N GLY A 164 7.29 -10.13 -6.33
CA GLY A 164 8.55 -9.53 -6.76
C GLY A 164 8.57 -8.90 -8.16
N PRO A 165 7.67 -7.95 -8.50
CA PRO A 165 7.74 -7.22 -9.77
C PRO A 165 9.07 -6.51 -9.96
N ASP A 166 9.56 -6.44 -11.19
CA ASP A 166 10.73 -5.62 -11.53
C ASP A 166 10.26 -4.19 -11.80
N PHE A 167 10.08 -3.41 -10.74
CA PHE A 167 9.56 -2.05 -10.82
C PHE A 167 10.45 -1.11 -11.66
N GLU A 168 11.76 -1.36 -11.74
CA GLU A 168 12.66 -0.57 -12.58
C GLU A 168 12.40 -0.82 -14.08
N TYR A 169 12.12 -2.07 -14.43
CA TYR A 169 11.74 -2.48 -15.78
C TYR A 169 10.30 -2.08 -16.15
N GLU A 170 9.36 -2.18 -15.21
CA GLU A 170 7.92 -1.99 -15.43
C GLU A 170 7.49 -0.52 -15.41
N GLN A 171 8.09 0.33 -14.57
CA GLN A 171 7.75 1.76 -14.49
C GLN A 171 7.82 2.48 -15.85
N PRO A 172 8.84 2.31 -16.71
CA PRO A 172 8.87 2.97 -18.02
C PRO A 172 7.89 2.36 -19.04
N GLN A 173 7.28 1.21 -18.75
CA GLN A 173 6.34 0.52 -19.65
C GLN A 173 4.88 0.89 -19.39
N GLN A 174 4.62 1.72 -18.38
CA GLN A 174 3.26 2.15 -18.06
C GLN A 174 2.64 2.90 -19.24
N ASP A 175 1.49 2.40 -19.69
CA ASP A 175 0.77 2.94 -20.83
C ASP A 175 0.20 4.32 -20.51
N VAL A 176 0.47 5.29 -21.39
CA VAL A 176 -0.23 6.58 -21.38
C VAL A 176 -1.31 6.55 -22.44
N TRP A 177 -2.56 6.58 -22.01
CA TRP A 177 -3.69 6.64 -22.92
C TRP A 177 -3.82 8.05 -23.52
N VAL A 178 -3.83 8.12 -24.85
CA VAL A 178 -4.11 9.36 -25.59
C VAL A 178 -5.46 9.21 -26.27
N ILE A 179 -6.46 9.95 -25.77
CA ILE A 179 -7.76 10.07 -26.42
C ILE A 179 -7.75 11.33 -27.28
N ALA A 180 -8.09 11.20 -28.55
CA ALA A 180 -8.19 12.32 -29.50
C ALA A 180 -9.57 12.30 -30.16
N GLU A 181 -10.25 13.44 -30.19
CA GLU A 181 -11.52 13.57 -30.90
C GLU A 181 -11.33 13.56 -32.43
N PRO A 182 -12.38 13.24 -33.22
CA PRO A 182 -12.32 13.36 -34.67
C PRO A 182 -11.87 14.77 -35.11
N GLY A 183 -10.70 14.86 -35.74
CA GLY A 183 -10.09 16.12 -36.19
C GLY A 183 -8.86 16.56 -35.38
N GLU A 184 -8.62 15.98 -34.21
CA GLU A 184 -7.45 16.29 -33.37
C GLU A 184 -6.20 15.47 -33.72
N PHE A 185 -6.32 14.51 -34.64
CA PHE A 185 -5.22 13.69 -35.10
C PHE A 185 -5.21 13.61 -36.62
N LYS A 186 -4.01 13.58 -37.21
CA LYS A 186 -3.81 13.31 -38.64
C LYS A 186 -3.36 11.87 -38.78
N ARG A 187 -4.09 11.07 -39.57
CA ARG A 187 -3.63 9.73 -39.96
C ARG A 187 -2.40 9.90 -40.86
N ALA A 188 -1.31 9.22 -40.53
CA ALA A 188 -0.19 9.11 -41.44
C ALA A 188 -0.65 8.40 -42.73
N PRO A 189 -0.22 8.83 -43.92
CA PRO A 189 -0.53 8.14 -45.15
C PRO A 189 0.03 6.71 -45.06
N ILE A 190 -0.83 5.72 -45.30
CA ILE A 190 -0.40 4.33 -45.43
C ILE A 190 0.51 4.28 -46.66
N LEU A 191 1.79 3.97 -46.45
CA LEU A 191 2.67 3.58 -47.55
C LEU A 191 2.15 2.24 -48.07
N SER A 192 1.39 2.28 -49.16
CA SER A 192 1.09 1.11 -49.96
C SER A 192 2.40 0.55 -50.51
N LEU A 193 2.76 -0.65 -50.07
CA LEU A 193 3.83 -1.49 -50.65
C LEU A 193 3.52 -1.83 -52.12
#